data_AF-A0A2T0KFF4-F1
#
_entry.id   AF-A0A2T0KFF4-F1
#
_cell.length_a   1.000
_cell.length_b   1.000
_cell.length_c   1.000
_cell.angle_alpha   90.00
_cell.angle_beta   90.00
_cell.angle_gamma   90.00
#
_symmetry.space_group_name_H-M   'P 1'
#
loop_
_entity.id
_entity.type
_entity.pdbx_description
1 polymer ?
#
loop_
_entity_poly.entity_id
_entity_poly.type
_entity_poly.pdbx_seq_one_letter_code
_entity_poly.pdbx_strand_id
1 'polypeptide(L)'
;MRTWFITGGTPGGFGLAYAEAALEQGDQVVVTARRPSELRNWAEPHGNRVLVLQLDVTDADQVRAAVKTAEERFGGIDVLVNNAGRGWFGSVEGAPDETIHRTFDLNLFAVVEVMRAVLPGMRARGDGWIVNMSSVAGLVGAQGFGYYTAAKFALEGLSETLRQEVEPFGVRVLVVEPGAFRTKAFAGFQNEPVNETVAAYVPMVEGVKAAFAANDGKQAGDPERGVRAVISAMNAPVPPQRIVLGNSGYDVVVAMHETALAELRANEKLSRGADFSACTPEDRSAGMDRITLPLAVENFIAATNAHDANALAAVFGDGATVRDDGTTYAGEAEIREWIQVHLINPKILLTPTSFAGDRLVASGDGDFPGGPLSFAFVFGIKDDQVTDLAIDPV
;
A
#
# COMPACT_ATOMS: atom_id res chain seq x y z
N MET A 1 -26.14 2.65 12.86
CA MET A 1 -25.70 3.90 13.51
C MET A 1 -24.29 3.66 13.98
N ARG A 2 -23.34 4.37 13.38
CA ARG A 2 -21.91 4.33 13.73
C ARG A 2 -21.55 5.48 14.66
N THR A 3 -20.47 5.34 15.42
CA THR A 3 -19.85 6.42 16.19
C THR A 3 -18.58 6.90 15.52
N TRP A 4 -18.54 8.17 15.14
CA TRP A 4 -17.39 8.84 14.55
C TRP A 4 -16.60 9.61 15.60
N PHE A 5 -15.29 9.39 15.70
CA PHE A 5 -14.37 10.18 16.50
C PHE A 5 -13.49 11.03 15.58
N ILE A 6 -13.65 12.34 15.62
CA ILE A 6 -13.05 13.27 14.67
C ILE A 6 -12.13 14.24 15.40
N THR A 7 -10.85 14.26 15.04
CA THR A 7 -9.90 15.23 15.58
C THR A 7 -9.90 16.54 14.79
N GLY A 8 -9.86 17.69 15.45
CA GLY A 8 -9.71 19.00 14.79
C GLY A 8 -10.99 19.56 14.15
N GLY A 9 -12.08 19.65 14.90
CA GLY A 9 -13.36 20.24 14.47
C GLY A 9 -13.36 21.76 14.37
N THR A 10 -12.48 22.36 13.57
CA THR A 10 -12.55 23.82 13.34
C THR A 10 -13.73 24.15 12.41
N PRO A 11 -14.57 25.15 12.74
CA PRO A 11 -15.65 25.58 11.85
C PRO A 11 -15.18 25.93 10.43
N GLY A 12 -15.87 25.39 9.42
CA GLY A 12 -15.49 25.53 8.01
C GLY A 12 -14.26 24.73 7.59
N GLY A 13 -13.82 23.76 8.40
CA GLY A 13 -12.76 22.80 8.05
C GLY A 13 -13.31 21.40 7.74
N PHE A 14 -12.42 20.51 7.29
CA PHE A 14 -12.76 19.11 7.00
C PHE A 14 -13.38 18.38 8.20
N GLY A 15 -12.84 18.58 9.41
CA GLY A 15 -13.36 17.94 10.61
C GLY A 15 -14.85 18.22 10.86
N LEU A 16 -15.30 19.46 10.64
CA LEU A 16 -16.73 19.78 10.76
C LEU A 16 -17.55 19.20 9.60
N ALA A 17 -17.02 19.23 8.38
CA ALA A 17 -17.69 18.62 7.23
C ALA A 17 -17.88 17.10 7.40
N TYR A 18 -16.92 16.38 8.00
CA TYR A 18 -17.08 14.97 8.38
C TYR A 18 -18.18 14.78 9.43
N ALA A 19 -18.19 15.65 10.45
CA ALA A 19 -19.19 15.59 11.49
C ALA A 19 -20.61 15.79 10.93
N GLU A 20 -20.80 16.78 10.07
CA GLU A 20 -22.08 17.06 9.41
C GLU A 20 -22.51 15.89 8.52
N ALA A 21 -21.63 15.37 7.67
CA ALA A 21 -21.94 14.24 6.80
C ALA A 21 -22.26 12.93 7.54
N ALA A 22 -21.64 12.71 8.72
CA ALA A 22 -21.99 11.60 9.60
C ALA A 22 -23.39 11.81 10.22
N LEU A 23 -23.68 13.01 10.73
CA LEU A 23 -24.98 13.32 11.34
C LEU A 23 -26.15 13.23 10.34
N GLU A 24 -25.91 13.57 9.07
CA GLU A 24 -26.85 13.40 7.95
C GLU A 24 -27.20 11.92 7.70
N GLN A 25 -26.26 10.99 7.93
CA GLN A 25 -26.50 9.54 7.82
C GLN A 25 -27.21 8.96 9.06
N GLY A 26 -27.50 9.79 10.07
CA GLY A 26 -28.08 9.34 11.33
C GLY A 26 -27.06 8.82 12.34
N ASP A 27 -25.76 8.99 12.08
CA ASP A 27 -24.68 8.53 12.96
C ASP A 27 -24.49 9.45 14.18
N GLN A 28 -23.63 9.00 15.10
CA GLN A 28 -23.20 9.74 16.28
C GLN A 28 -21.79 10.29 16.06
N VAL A 29 -21.50 11.45 16.63
CA VAL A 29 -20.23 12.14 16.44
C VAL A 29 -19.63 12.59 17.77
N VAL A 30 -18.38 12.25 17.96
CA VAL A 30 -17.44 12.91 18.87
C VAL A 30 -16.56 13.81 18.03
N VAL A 31 -16.63 15.12 18.25
CA VAL A 31 -15.76 16.09 17.59
C VAL A 31 -14.87 16.75 18.63
N THR A 32 -13.58 16.81 18.36
CA THR A 32 -12.62 17.38 19.31
C THR A 32 -12.02 18.68 18.79
N ALA A 33 -11.83 19.64 19.69
CA ALA A 33 -11.21 20.91 19.38
C ALA A 33 -10.50 21.48 20.61
N ARG A 34 -9.46 22.30 20.41
CA ARG A 34 -8.79 23.01 21.52
C ARG A 34 -9.70 24.04 22.20
N ARG A 35 -10.71 24.55 21.49
CA ARG A 35 -11.67 25.55 21.97
C ARG A 35 -13.10 25.05 21.73
N PRO A 36 -13.61 24.12 22.55
CA PRO A 36 -14.92 23.50 22.34
C PRO A 36 -16.09 24.51 22.36
N SER A 37 -15.90 25.67 22.99
CA SER A 37 -16.90 26.75 22.99
C SER A 37 -17.26 27.24 21.60
N GLU A 38 -16.35 27.14 20.61
CA GLU A 38 -16.59 27.54 19.22
C GLU A 38 -17.60 26.63 18.50
N LEU A 39 -17.85 25.43 19.05
CA LEU A 39 -18.74 24.42 18.47
C LEU A 39 -20.11 24.33 19.17
N ARG A 40 -20.35 25.13 20.21
CA ARG A 40 -21.58 25.03 21.03
C ARG A 40 -22.85 25.19 20.19
N ASN A 41 -22.93 26.27 19.41
CA ASN A 41 -24.11 26.58 18.61
C ASN A 41 -24.34 25.56 17.49
N TRP A 42 -23.25 24.97 16.98
CA TRP A 42 -23.33 23.90 15.99
C TRP A 42 -23.80 22.58 16.61
N ALA A 43 -23.36 22.24 17.82
CA ALA A 43 -23.69 20.98 18.48
C ALA A 43 -25.11 20.94 19.07
N GLU A 44 -25.61 22.07 19.58
CA GLU A 44 -26.89 22.17 20.30
C GLU A 44 -28.09 21.55 19.56
N PRO A 45 -28.30 21.79 18.24
CA PRO A 45 -29.42 21.22 17.50
C PRO A 45 -29.37 19.69 17.36
N HIS A 46 -28.20 19.07 17.54
CA HIS A 46 -28.02 17.62 17.37
C HIS A 46 -28.21 16.82 18.67
N GLY A 47 -28.33 17.52 19.81
CA GLY A 47 -28.61 16.93 21.11
C GLY A 47 -27.66 15.79 21.48
N ASN A 48 -28.21 14.65 21.88
CA ASN A 48 -27.43 13.52 22.40
C ASN A 48 -26.55 12.80 21.38
N ARG A 49 -26.69 13.08 20.07
CA ARG A 49 -25.87 12.46 19.01
C ARG A 49 -24.49 13.09 18.86
N VAL A 50 -24.28 14.28 19.43
CA VAL A 50 -22.99 14.98 19.37
C VAL A 50 -22.38 15.09 20.75
N LEU A 51 -21.08 14.78 20.83
CA LEU A 51 -20.23 15.05 21.97
C LEU A 51 -19.06 15.93 21.51
N VAL A 52 -18.95 17.12 22.08
CA VAL A 52 -17.80 18.01 21.84
C VAL A 52 -16.81 17.86 22.99
N LEU A 53 -15.57 17.51 22.69
CA LEU A 53 -14.50 17.36 23.68
C LEU A 53 -13.38 18.37 23.46
N GLN A 54 -12.84 18.88 24.57
CA GLN A 54 -11.57 19.60 24.51
C GLN A 54 -10.44 18.59 24.33
N LEU A 55 -9.60 18.80 23.31
CA LEU A 55 -8.44 17.95 23.07
C LEU A 55 -7.32 18.74 22.40
N ASP A 56 -6.14 18.71 23.01
CA ASP A 56 -4.87 18.84 22.29
C ASP A 56 -4.37 17.45 21.93
N VAL A 57 -4.28 17.15 20.63
CA VAL A 57 -3.87 15.82 20.14
C VAL A 57 -2.38 15.54 20.40
N THR A 58 -1.58 16.55 20.74
CA THR A 58 -0.18 16.37 21.15
C THR A 58 -0.03 15.97 22.63
N ASP A 59 -1.13 16.00 23.40
CA ASP A 59 -1.16 15.56 24.79
C ASP A 59 -1.77 14.15 24.88
N ALA A 60 -0.92 13.16 25.12
CA ALA A 60 -1.32 11.76 25.13
C ALA A 60 -2.30 11.40 26.27
N ASP A 61 -2.28 12.12 27.40
CA ASP A 61 -3.24 11.92 28.50
C ASP A 61 -4.62 12.44 28.10
N GLN A 62 -4.68 13.60 27.46
CA GLN A 62 -5.94 14.12 26.91
C GLN A 62 -6.50 13.21 25.82
N VAL A 63 -5.65 12.65 24.94
CA VAL A 63 -6.08 11.69 23.91
C VAL A 63 -6.74 10.46 24.56
N ARG A 64 -6.07 9.82 25.53
CA ARG A 64 -6.64 8.66 26.24
C ARG A 64 -7.94 8.99 26.94
N ALA A 65 -8.00 10.13 27.63
CA ALA A 65 -9.22 10.58 28.31
C ALA A 65 -10.38 10.79 27.32
N ALA A 66 -10.12 11.47 26.20
CA ALA A 66 -11.15 11.75 25.19
C ALA A 66 -11.68 10.48 24.53
N VAL A 67 -10.81 9.54 24.18
CA VAL A 67 -11.20 8.23 23.63
C VAL A 67 -12.03 7.45 24.64
N LYS A 68 -11.60 7.40 25.90
CA LYS A 68 -12.35 6.74 26.96
C LYS A 68 -13.74 7.35 27.14
N THR A 69 -13.84 8.68 27.18
CA THR A 69 -15.15 9.37 27.29
C THR A 69 -16.05 9.08 26.08
N ALA A 70 -15.49 9.00 24.87
CA ALA A 70 -16.22 8.63 23.67
C ALA A 70 -16.79 7.20 23.78
N GLU A 71 -15.96 6.24 24.21
CA GLU A 71 -16.37 4.84 24.39
C GLU A 71 -17.40 4.68 25.52
N GLU A 72 -17.23 5.37 26.65
CA GLU A 72 -18.22 5.38 27.74
C GLU A 72 -19.57 5.97 27.31
N ARG A 73 -19.55 7.00 26.45
CA ARG A 73 -20.76 7.67 25.98
C ARG A 73 -21.53 6.88 24.93
N PHE A 74 -20.82 6.28 23.98
CA PHE A 74 -21.42 5.71 22.77
C PHE A 74 -21.18 4.20 22.60
N GLY A 75 -20.43 3.56 23.50
CA GLY A 75 -20.17 2.13 23.51
C GLY A 75 -19.02 1.68 22.59
N GLY A 76 -18.43 2.60 21.81
CA GLY A 76 -17.32 2.32 20.91
C GLY A 76 -17.04 3.47 19.95
N ILE A 77 -16.05 3.28 19.09
CA ILE A 77 -15.67 4.19 18.00
C ILE A 77 -15.56 3.35 16.73
N ASP A 78 -16.50 3.52 15.82
CA ASP A 78 -16.55 2.75 14.56
C ASP A 78 -15.72 3.42 13.47
N VAL A 79 -15.61 4.74 13.51
CA VAL A 79 -14.81 5.51 12.55
C VAL A 79 -13.94 6.53 13.27
N LEU A 80 -12.62 6.42 13.13
CA LEU A 80 -11.66 7.43 13.54
C LEU A 80 -11.30 8.29 12.32
N VAL A 81 -11.43 9.61 12.44
CA VAL A 81 -10.89 10.56 11.46
C VAL A 81 -9.78 11.39 12.11
N ASN A 82 -8.54 11.05 11.75
CA ASN A 82 -7.36 11.83 12.13
C ASN A 82 -7.22 13.04 11.21
N ASN A 83 -7.93 14.12 11.56
CA ASN A 83 -7.99 15.36 10.76
C ASN A 83 -7.19 16.53 11.36
N ALA A 84 -6.89 16.52 12.66
CA ALA A 84 -6.05 17.56 13.26
C ALA A 84 -4.68 17.64 12.56
N GLY A 85 -4.31 18.82 12.07
CA GLY A 85 -3.10 19.02 11.30
C GLY A 85 -2.91 20.48 10.90
N ARG A 86 -1.67 20.85 10.55
CA ARG A 86 -1.31 22.18 10.04
C ARG A 86 0.03 22.11 9.31
N GLY A 87 0.17 22.88 8.22
CA GLY A 87 1.45 23.13 7.58
C GLY A 87 2.12 24.39 8.15
N TRP A 88 3.45 24.35 8.24
CA TRP A 88 4.30 25.51 8.48
C TRP A 88 5.25 25.68 7.31
N PHE A 89 5.43 26.91 6.86
CA PHE A 89 6.36 27.22 5.78
C PHE A 89 7.79 27.37 6.32
N GLY A 90 8.77 27.04 5.48
CA GLY A 90 10.19 27.20 5.77
C GLY A 90 11.05 26.44 4.77
N SER A 91 12.30 26.85 4.61
CA SER A 91 13.26 26.04 3.86
C SER A 91 13.65 24.78 4.65
N VAL A 92 14.19 23.77 3.95
CA VAL A 92 14.73 22.59 4.63
C VAL A 92 15.95 22.97 5.48
N GLU A 93 16.83 23.83 4.97
CA GLU A 93 18.08 24.17 5.65
C GLU A 93 17.88 25.09 6.87
N GLY A 94 16.96 26.05 6.80
CA GLY A 94 16.90 27.12 7.79
C GLY A 94 15.55 27.32 8.50
N ALA A 95 14.60 26.40 8.37
CA ALA A 95 13.44 26.38 9.27
C ALA A 95 13.89 26.20 10.74
N PRO A 96 13.28 26.91 11.71
CA PRO A 96 13.64 26.75 13.12
C PRO A 96 13.33 25.35 13.66
N ASP A 97 14.21 24.81 14.51
CA ASP A 97 14.03 23.51 15.17
C ASP A 97 12.66 23.35 15.85
N GLU A 98 12.18 24.40 16.54
CA GLU A 98 10.86 24.39 17.18
C GLU A 98 9.73 24.18 16.16
N THR A 99 9.82 24.83 15.00
CA THR A 99 8.84 24.66 13.91
C THR A 99 8.92 23.26 13.31
N ILE A 100 10.13 22.69 13.20
CA ILE A 100 10.35 21.32 12.71
C ILE A 100 9.70 20.33 13.67
N HIS A 101 10.04 20.35 14.96
CA HIS A 101 9.48 19.46 15.97
C HIS A 101 7.96 19.55 16.03
N ARG A 102 7.43 20.78 16.10
CA ARG A 102 5.99 21.01 16.13
C ARG A 102 5.27 20.47 14.89
N THR A 103 5.94 20.48 13.73
CA THR A 103 5.39 19.92 12.49
C THR A 103 5.19 18.41 12.61
N PHE A 104 6.20 17.68 13.12
CA PHE A 104 6.10 16.24 13.34
C PHE A 104 5.17 15.87 14.49
N ASP A 105 5.23 16.60 15.61
CA ASP A 105 4.39 16.38 16.78
C ASP A 105 2.91 16.43 16.40
N LEU A 106 2.49 17.44 15.63
CA LEU A 106 1.10 17.59 15.24
C LEU A 106 0.70 16.66 14.07
N ASN A 107 1.51 16.57 13.02
CA ASN A 107 1.07 15.93 11.77
C ASN A 107 1.39 14.43 11.69
N LEU A 108 2.23 13.91 12.60
CA LEU A 108 2.61 12.51 12.65
C LEU A 108 2.38 11.92 14.05
N PHE A 109 3.12 12.37 15.07
CA PHE A 109 3.13 11.70 16.37
C PHE A 109 1.76 11.76 17.07
N ALA A 110 1.07 12.89 17.01
CA ALA A 110 -0.31 13.01 17.50
C ALA A 110 -1.27 12.02 16.80
N VAL A 111 -1.11 11.79 15.49
CA VAL A 111 -1.91 10.82 14.74
C VAL A 111 -1.63 9.40 15.24
N VAL A 112 -0.35 9.07 15.50
CA VAL A 112 0.04 7.78 16.10
C VAL A 112 -0.60 7.61 17.47
N GLU A 113 -0.55 8.61 18.33
CA GLU A 113 -1.13 8.52 19.68
C GLU A 113 -2.65 8.30 19.66
N VAL A 114 -3.37 9.01 18.79
CA VAL A 114 -4.82 8.80 18.64
C VAL A 114 -5.14 7.42 18.07
N MET A 115 -4.41 6.96 17.05
CA MET A 115 -4.59 5.60 16.51
C MET A 115 -4.36 4.54 17.59
N ARG A 116 -3.26 4.64 18.35
CA ARG A 116 -2.94 3.69 19.44
C ARG A 116 -3.98 3.67 20.54
N ALA A 117 -4.64 4.79 20.82
CA ALA A 117 -5.71 4.86 21.80
C ALA A 117 -7.02 4.20 21.32
N VAL A 118 -7.36 4.32 20.03
CA VAL A 118 -8.65 3.83 19.47
C VAL A 118 -8.56 2.37 18.99
N LEU A 119 -7.42 1.96 18.43
CA LEU A 119 -7.23 0.63 17.84
C LEU A 119 -7.60 -0.55 18.76
N PRO A 120 -7.29 -0.55 20.07
CA PRO A 120 -7.66 -1.65 20.95
C PRO A 120 -9.18 -1.93 20.96
N GLY A 121 -9.99 -0.88 20.97
CA GLY A 121 -11.45 -0.98 20.93
C GLY A 121 -11.95 -1.53 19.59
N MET A 122 -11.42 -1.02 18.47
CA MET A 122 -11.76 -1.53 17.13
C MET A 122 -11.39 -3.00 16.97
N ARG A 123 -10.16 -3.38 17.36
CA ARG A 123 -9.67 -4.76 17.31
C ARG A 123 -10.53 -5.70 18.14
N ALA A 124 -10.95 -5.29 19.35
CA ALA A 124 -11.80 -6.11 20.20
C ALA A 124 -13.20 -6.35 19.59
N ARG A 125 -13.72 -5.39 18.83
CA ARG A 125 -15.01 -5.51 18.12
C ARG A 125 -14.90 -6.24 16.78
N GLY A 126 -13.70 -6.37 16.21
CA GLY A 126 -13.49 -6.98 14.91
C GLY A 126 -13.95 -6.11 13.74
N ASP A 127 -14.14 -4.81 13.96
CA ASP A 127 -14.62 -3.87 12.95
C ASP A 127 -14.17 -2.44 13.28
N GLY A 128 -13.90 -1.66 12.23
CA GLY A 128 -13.57 -0.24 12.38
C GLY A 128 -13.03 0.38 11.10
N TRP A 129 -13.03 1.71 11.07
CA TRP A 129 -12.41 2.52 10.03
C TRP A 129 -11.45 3.53 10.64
N ILE A 130 -10.23 3.59 10.10
CA ILE A 130 -9.28 4.66 10.35
C ILE A 130 -9.14 5.47 9.06
N VAL A 131 -9.48 6.75 9.13
CA VAL A 131 -9.37 7.71 8.04
C VAL A 131 -8.27 8.70 8.43
N ASN A 132 -7.12 8.60 7.76
CA ASN A 132 -5.98 9.48 8.01
C ASN A 132 -5.98 10.62 6.98
N MET A 133 -6.10 11.86 7.45
CA MET A 133 -6.00 13.03 6.57
C MET A 133 -4.53 13.33 6.28
N SER A 134 -4.08 12.89 5.11
CA SER A 134 -2.79 13.20 4.53
C SER A 134 -2.90 14.47 3.67
N SER A 135 -2.24 14.50 2.51
CA SER A 135 -2.26 15.59 1.55
C SER A 135 -1.68 15.09 0.22
N VAL A 136 -1.93 15.81 -0.88
CA VAL A 136 -1.07 15.70 -2.08
C VAL A 136 0.42 15.86 -1.72
N ALA A 137 0.73 16.67 -0.70
CA ALA A 137 2.10 16.81 -0.17
C ALA A 137 2.64 15.56 0.55
N GLY A 138 1.81 14.54 0.79
CA GLY A 138 2.22 13.20 1.25
C GLY A 138 2.70 12.29 0.13
N LEU A 139 2.53 12.70 -1.13
CA LEU A 139 2.96 11.98 -2.32
C LEU A 139 3.94 12.77 -3.19
N VAL A 140 3.88 14.11 -3.15
CA VAL A 140 4.70 14.98 -3.98
C VAL A 140 5.36 16.07 -3.13
N GLY A 141 6.64 16.34 -3.37
CA GLY A 141 7.37 17.41 -2.70
C GLY A 141 6.76 18.79 -2.94
N ALA A 142 6.61 19.58 -1.88
CA ALA A 142 6.12 20.96 -1.95
C ALA A 142 7.21 21.94 -1.49
N GLN A 143 7.61 22.86 -2.38
CA GLN A 143 8.60 23.89 -2.07
C GLN A 143 8.14 24.75 -0.88
N GLY A 144 9.03 24.96 0.08
CA GLY A 144 8.75 25.71 1.30
C GLY A 144 7.93 24.95 2.35
N PHE A 145 7.64 23.66 2.14
CA PHE A 145 6.88 22.81 3.07
C PHE A 145 7.58 21.46 3.32
N GLY A 146 8.92 21.40 3.21
CA GLY A 146 9.68 20.14 3.26
C GLY A 146 9.37 19.27 4.47
N TYR A 147 9.29 19.85 5.67
CA TYR A 147 8.97 19.12 6.90
C TYR A 147 7.51 18.67 6.99
N TYR A 148 6.57 19.48 6.47
CA TYR A 148 5.17 19.07 6.37
C TYR A 148 5.00 17.92 5.37
N THR A 149 5.66 18.01 4.22
CA THR A 149 5.77 16.92 3.23
C THR A 149 6.33 15.67 3.90
N ALA A 150 7.47 15.76 4.59
CA ALA A 150 8.08 14.61 5.26
C ALA A 150 7.13 13.95 6.28
N ALA A 151 6.44 14.74 7.10
CA ALA A 151 5.45 14.21 8.05
C ALA A 151 4.27 13.51 7.35
N LYS A 152 3.78 14.04 6.22
CA LYS A 152 2.69 13.43 5.46
C LYS A 152 3.13 12.17 4.70
N PHE A 153 4.33 12.14 4.13
CA PHE A 153 4.93 10.91 3.58
C PHE A 153 5.10 9.83 4.66
N ALA A 154 5.56 10.21 5.85
CA ALA A 154 5.65 9.28 6.97
C ALA A 154 4.28 8.72 7.37
N LEU A 155 3.23 9.56 7.34
CA LEU A 155 1.86 9.12 7.59
C LEU A 155 1.34 8.17 6.51
N GLU A 156 1.68 8.38 5.23
CA GLU A 156 1.34 7.44 4.14
C GLU A 156 1.94 6.06 4.39
N GLY A 157 3.26 6.00 4.63
CA GLY A 157 3.97 4.73 4.85
C GLY A 157 3.51 4.01 6.11
N LEU A 158 3.26 4.76 7.19
CA LEU A 158 2.70 4.21 8.42
C LEU A 158 1.30 3.64 8.19
N SER A 159 0.44 4.35 7.46
CA SER A 159 -0.93 3.90 7.17
C SER A 159 -0.95 2.67 6.28
N GLU A 160 0.00 2.56 5.34
CA GLU A 160 0.16 1.38 4.49
C GLU A 160 0.55 0.14 5.29
N THR A 161 1.49 0.30 6.22
CA THR A 161 1.92 -0.77 7.13
C THR A 161 0.78 -1.17 8.06
N LEU A 162 0.16 -0.19 8.72
CA LEU A 162 -0.95 -0.42 9.65
C LEU A 162 -2.08 -1.21 9.00
N ARG A 163 -2.43 -0.91 7.75
CA ARG A 163 -3.49 -1.60 7.03
C ARG A 163 -3.26 -3.12 6.97
N GLN A 164 -2.03 -3.55 6.68
CA GLN A 164 -1.66 -4.97 6.63
C GLN A 164 -1.72 -5.61 8.02
N GLU A 165 -1.34 -4.88 9.06
CA GLU A 165 -1.36 -5.36 10.44
C GLU A 165 -2.78 -5.54 10.99
N VAL A 166 -3.73 -4.69 10.57
CA VAL A 166 -5.07 -4.66 11.15
C VAL A 166 -6.16 -5.32 10.31
N GLU A 167 -5.86 -5.65 9.04
CA GLU A 167 -6.77 -6.37 8.14
C GLU A 167 -7.29 -7.69 8.76
N PRO A 168 -6.48 -8.55 9.41
CA PRO A 168 -6.98 -9.77 10.06
C PRO A 168 -7.97 -9.52 11.20
N PHE A 169 -8.04 -8.29 11.72
CA PHE A 169 -8.98 -7.88 12.78
C PHE A 169 -10.22 -7.16 12.23
N GLY A 170 -10.43 -7.14 10.92
CA GLY A 170 -11.58 -6.50 10.29
C GLY A 170 -11.56 -4.96 10.31
N VAL A 171 -10.45 -4.35 10.73
CA VAL A 171 -10.27 -2.90 10.74
C VAL A 171 -9.72 -2.45 9.38
N ARG A 172 -10.27 -1.36 8.85
CA ARG A 172 -9.92 -0.82 7.53
C ARG A 172 -9.25 0.53 7.67
N VAL A 173 -8.28 0.81 6.81
CA VAL A 173 -7.50 2.06 6.82
C VAL A 173 -7.56 2.73 5.45
N LEU A 174 -8.07 3.96 5.42
CA LEU A 174 -8.13 4.82 4.23
C LEU A 174 -7.29 6.07 4.46
N VAL A 175 -6.44 6.40 3.49
CA VAL A 175 -5.70 7.67 3.49
C VAL A 175 -6.35 8.65 2.53
N VAL A 176 -6.53 9.89 2.97
CA VAL A 176 -7.18 10.95 2.19
C VAL A 176 -6.15 12.02 1.85
N GLU A 177 -5.99 12.31 0.57
CA GLU A 177 -4.92 13.16 0.05
C GLU A 177 -5.51 14.42 -0.60
N PRO A 178 -5.98 15.41 0.18
CA PRO A 178 -6.54 16.62 -0.36
C PRO A 178 -5.48 17.50 -1.03
N GLY A 179 -5.84 18.07 -2.18
CA GLY A 179 -5.22 19.27 -2.73
C GLY A 179 -5.68 20.54 -2.00
N ALA A 180 -5.82 21.66 -2.71
CA ALA A 180 -6.28 22.91 -2.13
C ALA A 180 -7.82 22.92 -1.94
N PHE A 181 -8.25 22.84 -0.68
CA PHE A 181 -9.67 22.95 -0.29
C PHE A 181 -9.93 24.23 0.48
N ARG A 182 -11.12 24.81 0.27
CA ARG A 182 -11.58 26.04 0.92
C ARG A 182 -11.97 25.74 2.36
N THR A 183 -10.94 25.59 3.18
CA THR A 183 -11.01 25.40 4.62
C THR A 183 -10.34 26.58 5.32
N LYS A 184 -10.26 26.53 6.65
CA LYS A 184 -9.45 27.47 7.44
C LYS A 184 -7.96 27.10 7.52
N ALA A 185 -7.48 26.14 6.73
CA ALA A 185 -6.08 25.71 6.77
C ALA A 185 -5.08 26.80 6.37
N PHE A 186 -5.46 27.72 5.46
CA PHE A 186 -4.60 28.83 5.03
C PHE A 186 -4.85 30.11 5.84
N ALA A 187 -5.88 30.10 6.69
CA ALA A 187 -6.23 31.25 7.49
C ALA A 187 -5.09 31.60 8.46
N GLY A 188 -4.66 32.86 8.44
CA GLY A 188 -3.61 33.37 9.33
C GLY A 188 -2.18 33.30 8.77
N PHE A 189 -1.95 32.63 7.63
CA PHE A 189 -0.62 32.61 6.98
C PHE A 189 -0.06 34.01 6.72
N GLN A 190 -0.93 34.95 6.31
CA GLN A 190 -0.55 36.36 6.11
C GLN A 190 0.09 37.01 7.34
N ASN A 191 -0.33 36.60 8.54
CA ASN A 191 0.10 37.18 9.82
C ASN A 191 1.24 36.39 10.47
N GLU A 192 1.61 35.23 9.94
CA GLU A 192 2.66 34.39 10.49
C GLU A 192 4.04 34.98 10.14
N PRO A 193 4.95 35.16 11.12
CA PRO A 193 6.27 35.70 10.86
C PRO A 193 7.11 34.73 10.02
N VAL A 194 7.99 35.28 9.18
CA VAL A 194 9.01 34.50 8.47
C VAL A 194 10.22 34.40 9.36
N ASN A 195 10.32 33.30 10.11
CA ASN A 195 11.43 33.00 11.02
C ASN A 195 12.52 32.17 10.33
N GLU A 196 12.80 32.44 9.07
CA GLU A 196 13.81 31.73 8.28
C GLU A 196 15.21 32.15 8.74
N THR A 197 16.04 31.18 9.16
CA THR A 197 17.36 31.44 9.76
C THR A 197 18.44 31.65 8.70
N VAL A 198 18.23 31.16 7.48
CA VAL A 198 19.18 31.29 6.38
C VAL A 198 18.71 32.37 5.41
N ALA A 199 19.42 33.50 5.38
CA ALA A 199 19.05 34.67 4.59
C ALA A 199 18.81 34.39 3.10
N ALA A 200 19.52 33.42 2.52
CA ALA A 200 19.38 33.04 1.11
C ALA A 200 17.99 32.49 0.75
N TYR A 201 17.27 31.91 1.73
CA TYR A 201 15.96 31.32 1.50
C TYR A 201 14.79 32.26 1.83
N VAL A 202 15.03 33.38 2.51
CA VAL A 202 13.98 34.33 2.91
C VAL A 202 13.08 34.74 1.73
N PRO A 203 13.60 35.11 0.54
CA PRO A 203 12.72 35.49 -0.57
C PRO A 203 11.81 34.35 -1.05
N MET A 204 12.31 33.11 -1.03
CA MET A 204 11.51 31.93 -1.38
C MET A 204 10.39 31.71 -0.36
N VAL A 205 10.71 31.76 0.94
CA VAL A 205 9.73 31.57 2.02
C VAL A 205 8.68 32.68 2.03
N GLU A 206 9.07 33.93 1.79
CA GLU A 206 8.13 35.05 1.64
C GLU A 206 7.20 34.86 0.43
N GLY A 207 7.73 34.36 -0.70
CA GLY A 207 6.94 34.03 -1.88
C GLY A 207 5.91 32.94 -1.60
N VAL A 208 6.30 31.88 -0.89
CA VAL A 208 5.39 30.80 -0.46
C VAL A 208 4.31 31.36 0.47
N LYS A 209 4.67 32.13 1.49
CA LYS A 209 3.73 32.78 2.40
C LYS A 209 2.71 33.65 1.63
N ALA A 210 3.20 34.46 0.69
CA ALA A 210 2.35 35.34 -0.12
C ALA A 210 1.38 34.54 -1.01
N ALA A 211 1.84 33.44 -1.62
CA ALA A 211 0.99 32.59 -2.46
C ALA A 211 -0.16 31.94 -1.66
N PHE A 212 0.14 31.41 -0.47
CA PHE A 212 -0.89 30.82 0.41
C PHE A 212 -1.87 31.87 0.92
N ALA A 213 -1.37 33.04 1.33
CA ALA A 213 -2.22 34.15 1.74
C ALA A 213 -3.14 34.64 0.61
N ALA A 214 -2.62 34.76 -0.62
CA ALA A 214 -3.39 35.21 -1.78
C ALA A 214 -4.49 34.21 -2.18
N ASN A 215 -4.28 32.92 -1.89
CA ASN A 215 -5.19 31.83 -2.20
C ASN A 215 -6.19 31.51 -1.06
N ASP A 216 -6.05 32.13 0.12
CA ASP A 216 -6.99 31.91 1.23
C ASP A 216 -8.42 32.31 0.82
N GLY A 217 -9.38 31.43 1.08
CA GLY A 217 -10.78 31.56 0.66
C GLY A 217 -11.05 31.38 -0.85
N LYS A 218 -10.02 31.23 -1.70
CA LYS A 218 -10.14 31.12 -3.16
C LYS A 218 -9.86 29.71 -3.68
N GLN A 219 -9.54 28.77 -2.80
CA GLN A 219 -9.31 27.39 -3.17
C GLN A 219 -10.55 26.81 -3.86
N ALA A 220 -10.32 25.94 -4.85
CA ALA A 220 -11.38 25.34 -5.66
C ALA A 220 -12.07 24.15 -4.97
N GLY A 221 -11.34 23.42 -4.12
CA GLY A 221 -11.88 22.26 -3.41
C GLY A 221 -12.96 22.66 -2.41
N ASP A 222 -14.05 21.91 -2.39
CA ASP A 222 -15.16 22.07 -1.46
C ASP A 222 -15.10 20.95 -0.40
N PRO A 223 -14.91 21.27 0.90
CA PRO A 223 -14.72 20.27 1.94
C PRO A 223 -15.92 19.32 2.07
N GLU A 224 -17.16 19.78 1.86
CA GLU A 224 -18.33 18.91 1.95
C GLU A 224 -18.34 17.88 0.82
N ARG A 225 -18.04 18.32 -0.42
CA ARG A 225 -17.92 17.40 -1.56
C ARG A 225 -16.77 16.42 -1.39
N GLY A 226 -15.65 16.89 -0.83
CA GLY A 226 -14.50 16.05 -0.51
C GLY A 226 -14.86 14.95 0.49
N VAL A 227 -15.52 15.30 1.59
CA VAL A 227 -15.99 14.34 2.60
C VAL A 227 -16.99 13.34 2.00
N ARG A 228 -17.96 13.81 1.20
CA ARG A 228 -18.90 12.91 0.51
C ARG A 228 -18.17 11.89 -0.38
N ALA A 229 -17.14 12.32 -1.10
CA ALA A 229 -16.31 11.42 -1.91
C ALA A 229 -15.58 10.38 -1.05
N VAL A 230 -15.06 10.77 0.13
CA VAL A 230 -14.41 9.83 1.07
C VAL A 230 -15.40 8.81 1.61
N ILE A 231 -16.59 9.23 2.02
CA ILE A 231 -17.64 8.33 2.52
C ILE A 231 -18.10 7.38 1.41
N SER A 232 -18.23 7.88 0.17
CA SER A 232 -18.50 7.01 -0.99
C SER A 232 -17.38 5.99 -1.21
N ALA A 233 -16.12 6.37 -1.06
CA ALA A 233 -14.97 5.47 -1.18
C ALA A 233 -14.97 4.39 -0.08
N MET A 234 -15.28 4.75 1.16
CA MET A 234 -15.43 3.80 2.28
C MET A 234 -16.55 2.78 2.04
N ASN A 235 -17.62 3.19 1.34
CA ASN A 235 -18.78 2.34 1.05
C ASN A 235 -18.69 1.61 -0.30
N ALA A 236 -17.58 1.75 -1.03
CA ALA A 236 -17.37 1.01 -2.28
C ALA A 236 -17.24 -0.50 -2.01
N PRO A 237 -17.62 -1.39 -2.97
CA PRO A 237 -17.48 -2.84 -2.80
C PRO A 237 -16.05 -3.28 -2.50
N VAL A 238 -15.08 -2.59 -3.11
CA VAL A 238 -13.65 -2.70 -2.81
C VAL A 238 -13.16 -1.30 -2.49
N PRO A 239 -13.12 -0.91 -1.20
CA PRO A 239 -12.66 0.41 -0.82
C PRO A 239 -11.20 0.62 -1.25
N PRO A 240 -10.85 1.79 -1.79
CA PRO A 240 -9.47 2.09 -2.14
C PRO A 240 -8.62 2.26 -0.88
N GLN A 241 -7.32 2.06 -1.01
CA GLN A 241 -6.38 2.33 0.08
C GLN A 241 -6.12 3.82 0.31
N ARG A 242 -6.25 4.61 -0.76
CA ARG A 242 -5.96 6.05 -0.83
C ARG A 242 -6.98 6.74 -1.73
N ILE A 243 -7.27 8.01 -1.45
CA ILE A 243 -8.10 8.84 -2.33
C ILE A 243 -7.55 10.27 -2.42
N VAL A 244 -7.12 10.65 -3.62
CA VAL A 244 -6.73 12.02 -3.95
C VAL A 244 -7.98 12.86 -4.20
N LEU A 245 -8.08 14.00 -3.51
CA LEU A 245 -9.22 14.90 -3.65
C LEU A 245 -8.82 16.20 -4.38
N GLY A 246 -9.63 16.57 -5.38
CA GLY A 246 -9.52 17.81 -6.13
C GLY A 246 -8.68 17.68 -7.42
N ASN A 247 -9.18 18.28 -8.50
CA ASN A 247 -8.65 18.08 -9.86
C ASN A 247 -7.14 18.34 -9.98
N SER A 248 -6.67 19.53 -9.56
CA SER A 248 -5.24 19.85 -9.66
C SER A 248 -4.35 18.93 -8.83
N GLY A 249 -4.84 18.45 -7.68
CA GLY A 249 -4.10 17.49 -6.86
C GLY A 249 -4.01 16.13 -7.55
N TYR A 250 -5.13 15.68 -8.10
CA TYR A 250 -5.23 14.44 -8.87
C TYR A 250 -4.29 14.45 -10.08
N ASP A 251 -4.34 15.51 -10.90
CA ASP A 251 -3.52 15.62 -12.11
C ASP A 251 -2.02 15.60 -11.78
N VAL A 252 -1.61 16.28 -10.70
CA VAL A 252 -0.21 16.30 -10.23
C VAL A 252 0.24 14.91 -9.76
N VAL A 253 -0.59 14.21 -8.99
CA VAL A 253 -0.25 12.86 -8.48
C VAL A 253 -0.16 11.85 -9.61
N VAL A 254 -1.08 11.88 -10.57
CA VAL A 254 -1.05 11.00 -11.75
C VAL A 254 0.23 11.23 -12.55
N ALA A 255 0.53 12.48 -12.90
CA ALA A 255 1.73 12.81 -13.67
C ALA A 255 3.03 12.41 -12.93
N MET A 256 3.06 12.56 -11.60
CA MET A 256 4.19 12.13 -10.77
C MET A 256 4.38 10.61 -10.85
N HIS A 257 3.32 9.81 -10.69
CA HIS A 257 3.43 8.35 -10.77
C HIS A 257 3.82 7.85 -12.15
N GLU A 258 3.30 8.46 -13.21
CA GLU A 258 3.70 8.13 -14.59
C GLU A 258 5.20 8.39 -14.80
N THR A 259 5.70 9.54 -14.31
CA THR A 259 7.12 9.90 -14.37
C THR A 259 7.97 8.92 -13.56
N ALA A 260 7.59 8.66 -12.30
CA ALA A 260 8.33 7.75 -11.42
C ALA A 260 8.39 6.32 -11.99
N LEU A 261 7.30 5.81 -12.56
CA LEU A 261 7.27 4.50 -13.19
C LEU A 261 8.15 4.46 -14.45
N ALA A 262 8.15 5.53 -15.26
CA ALA A 262 9.01 5.64 -16.43
C ALA A 262 10.50 5.63 -16.03
N GLU A 263 10.87 6.38 -14.99
CA GLU A 263 12.23 6.42 -14.45
C GLU A 263 12.67 5.05 -13.89
N LEU A 264 11.81 4.37 -13.12
CA LEU A 264 12.07 3.03 -12.60
C LEU A 264 12.35 2.04 -13.74
N ARG A 265 11.51 2.04 -14.77
CA ARG A 265 11.66 1.17 -15.95
C ARG A 265 12.93 1.49 -16.74
N ALA A 266 13.26 2.77 -16.91
CA ALA A 266 14.50 3.20 -17.57
C ALA A 266 15.76 2.71 -16.84
N ASN A 267 15.67 2.54 -15.52
CA ASN A 267 16.77 2.07 -14.68
C ASN A 267 16.70 0.58 -14.32
N GLU A 268 15.81 -0.21 -14.94
CA GLU A 268 15.58 -1.62 -14.56
C GLU A 268 16.86 -2.45 -14.55
N LYS A 269 17.68 -2.34 -15.59
CA LYS A 269 18.95 -3.07 -15.67
C LYS A 269 19.92 -2.72 -14.53
N LEU A 270 20.01 -1.44 -14.17
CA LEU A 270 20.86 -0.98 -13.07
C LEU A 270 20.34 -1.51 -11.73
N SER A 271 19.04 -1.38 -11.49
CA SER A 271 18.40 -1.82 -10.24
C SER A 271 18.48 -3.33 -10.05
N ARG A 272 18.13 -4.12 -11.07
CA ARG A 272 18.20 -5.60 -11.01
C ARG A 272 19.61 -6.13 -11.05
N GLY A 273 20.54 -5.41 -11.69
CA GLY A 273 21.96 -5.77 -11.73
C GLY A 273 22.68 -5.59 -10.40
N ALA A 274 22.04 -5.00 -9.38
CA ALA A 274 22.56 -4.92 -8.02
C ALA A 274 22.42 -6.24 -7.25
N ASP A 275 21.55 -7.15 -7.70
CA ASP A 275 21.52 -8.52 -7.20
C ASP A 275 22.83 -9.21 -7.59
N PHE A 276 23.19 -10.28 -6.87
CA PHE A 276 24.25 -11.16 -7.34
C PHE A 276 23.95 -11.54 -8.78
N SER A 277 24.92 -11.31 -9.67
CA SER A 277 24.85 -11.85 -11.04
C SER A 277 24.46 -13.30 -10.90
N ALA A 278 23.40 -13.73 -11.58
CA ALA A 278 22.94 -15.11 -11.55
C ALA A 278 24.18 -15.99 -11.63
N CYS A 279 24.46 -16.71 -10.54
CA CYS A 279 25.74 -17.36 -10.29
C CYS A 279 26.20 -18.01 -11.59
N THR A 280 27.30 -17.49 -12.16
CA THR A 280 27.81 -18.03 -13.42
C THR A 280 28.09 -19.52 -13.19
N PRO A 281 28.02 -20.37 -14.23
CA PRO A 281 28.32 -21.80 -14.07
C PRO A 281 29.66 -22.07 -13.38
N GLU A 282 30.61 -21.12 -13.44
CA GLU A 282 31.93 -21.19 -12.79
C GLU A 282 31.84 -20.93 -11.28
N ASP A 283 31.01 -19.99 -10.82
CA ASP A 283 30.83 -19.68 -9.39
C ASP A 283 29.96 -20.72 -8.64
N ARG A 284 29.10 -21.47 -9.35
CA ARG A 284 28.31 -22.59 -8.78
C ARG A 284 29.15 -23.82 -8.44
N SER A 285 30.38 -23.90 -8.95
CA SER A 285 31.26 -25.06 -8.75
C SER A 285 31.81 -25.19 -7.32
N ALA A 286 31.65 -24.18 -6.47
CA ALA A 286 32.27 -24.15 -5.14
C ALA A 286 31.33 -24.50 -3.97
N GLY A 287 30.03 -24.74 -4.19
CA GLY A 287 29.08 -24.89 -3.06
C GLY A 287 27.88 -25.82 -3.25
N MET A 288 27.72 -26.50 -4.39
CA MET A 288 26.60 -27.41 -4.61
C MET A 288 27.14 -28.81 -4.93
N ASP A 289 27.22 -29.65 -3.90
CA ASP A 289 27.36 -31.09 -4.08
C ASP A 289 26.15 -31.62 -4.88
N ARG A 290 26.39 -31.82 -6.18
CA ARG A 290 25.90 -32.90 -7.06
C ARG A 290 24.51 -33.48 -6.76
N ILE A 291 23.48 -32.96 -7.44
CA ILE A 291 22.41 -33.85 -7.92
C ILE A 291 22.98 -34.59 -9.14
N THR A 292 23.36 -35.86 -8.98
CA THR A 292 23.77 -36.69 -10.12
C THR A 292 22.51 -37.26 -10.76
N LEU A 293 22.23 -36.87 -12.00
CA LEU A 293 21.07 -37.34 -12.76
C LEU A 293 21.49 -38.50 -13.69
N PRO A 294 20.64 -39.51 -13.91
CA PRO A 294 20.82 -40.45 -15.00
C PRO A 294 20.83 -39.74 -16.35
N LEU A 295 21.62 -40.23 -17.31
CA LEU A 295 21.78 -39.61 -18.63
C LEU A 295 20.45 -39.41 -19.37
N ALA A 296 19.52 -40.37 -19.23
CA ALA A 296 18.18 -40.27 -19.80
C ALA A 296 17.40 -39.03 -19.28
N VAL A 297 17.53 -38.73 -17.98
CA VAL A 297 16.87 -37.58 -17.32
C VAL A 297 17.56 -36.28 -17.73
N GLU A 298 18.89 -36.27 -17.83
CA GLU A 298 19.64 -35.10 -18.34
C GLU A 298 19.22 -34.76 -19.77
N ASN A 299 19.13 -35.77 -20.64
CA ASN A 299 18.70 -35.60 -22.03
C ASN A 299 17.23 -35.15 -22.13
N PHE A 300 16.34 -35.68 -21.29
CA PHE A 300 14.94 -35.24 -21.20
C PHE A 300 14.85 -33.73 -20.88
N ILE A 301 15.54 -33.28 -19.83
CA ILE A 301 15.54 -31.88 -19.42
C ILE A 301 16.14 -31.00 -20.52
N ALA A 302 17.27 -31.40 -21.10
CA ALA A 302 17.95 -30.64 -22.15
C ALA A 302 17.07 -30.47 -23.39
N ALA A 303 16.44 -31.55 -23.87
CA ALA A 303 15.57 -31.52 -25.04
C ALA A 303 14.30 -30.71 -24.80
N THR A 304 13.71 -30.79 -23.60
CA THR A 304 12.53 -30.01 -23.21
C THR A 304 12.85 -28.52 -23.18
N ASN A 305 13.95 -28.13 -22.53
CA ASN A 305 14.38 -26.73 -22.42
C ASN A 305 14.83 -26.13 -23.76
N ALA A 306 15.35 -26.96 -24.68
CA ALA A 306 15.70 -26.55 -26.03
C ALA A 306 14.48 -26.45 -26.98
N HIS A 307 13.30 -26.89 -26.52
CA HIS A 307 12.12 -27.07 -27.36
C HIS A 307 12.40 -27.96 -28.59
N ASP A 308 13.20 -29.02 -28.44
CA ASP A 308 13.53 -29.95 -29.51
C ASP A 308 12.71 -31.23 -29.38
N ALA A 309 11.60 -31.28 -30.11
CA ALA A 309 10.68 -32.42 -30.11
C ALA A 309 11.33 -33.72 -30.62
N ASN A 310 12.33 -33.65 -31.50
CA ASN A 310 13.00 -34.83 -32.02
C ASN A 310 14.00 -35.39 -31.01
N ALA A 311 14.78 -34.51 -30.37
CA ALA A 311 15.66 -34.90 -29.28
C ALA A 311 14.87 -35.46 -28.11
N LEU A 312 13.71 -34.87 -27.77
CA LEU A 312 12.87 -35.33 -26.67
C LEU A 312 12.27 -36.71 -26.97
N ALA A 313 11.80 -36.94 -28.20
CA ALA A 313 11.30 -38.25 -28.60
C ALA A 313 12.37 -39.36 -28.53
N ALA A 314 13.63 -39.02 -28.82
CA ALA A 314 14.74 -39.98 -28.79
C ALA A 314 15.14 -40.43 -27.38
N VAL A 315 14.66 -39.75 -26.34
CA VAL A 315 14.89 -40.13 -24.93
C VAL A 315 14.08 -41.35 -24.54
N PHE A 316 12.92 -41.57 -25.18
CA PHE A 316 12.02 -42.67 -24.85
C PHE A 316 12.43 -43.96 -25.58
N GLY A 317 12.44 -45.07 -24.84
CA GLY A 317 12.73 -46.39 -25.39
C GLY A 317 11.53 -47.03 -26.09
N ASP A 318 11.77 -48.14 -26.78
CA ASP A 318 10.71 -48.90 -27.45
C ASP A 318 9.66 -49.39 -26.45
N GLY A 319 8.39 -49.08 -26.72
CA GLY A 319 7.27 -49.45 -25.86
C GLY A 319 7.13 -48.59 -24.59
N ALA A 320 7.79 -47.43 -24.53
CA ALA A 320 7.67 -46.55 -23.38
C ALA A 320 6.23 -46.03 -23.14
N THR A 321 5.97 -45.60 -21.91
CA THR A 321 4.70 -44.98 -21.51
C THR A 321 4.90 -43.61 -20.87
N VAL A 322 3.99 -42.67 -21.14
CA VAL A 322 3.91 -41.37 -20.46
C VAL A 322 2.53 -41.25 -19.81
N ARG A 323 2.49 -40.93 -18.53
CA ARG A 323 1.27 -40.62 -17.77
C ARG A 323 1.30 -39.17 -17.33
N ASP A 324 0.36 -38.39 -17.83
CA ASP A 324 0.25 -36.95 -17.57
C ASP A 324 -1.21 -36.62 -17.25
N ASP A 325 -1.43 -36.02 -16.08
CA ASP A 325 -2.75 -35.64 -15.54
C ASP A 325 -3.85 -36.73 -15.73
N GLY A 326 -3.50 -37.97 -15.40
CA GLY A 326 -4.42 -39.12 -15.48
C GLY A 326 -4.61 -39.73 -16.88
N THR A 327 -4.03 -39.17 -17.93
CA THR A 327 -4.03 -39.73 -19.29
C THR A 327 -2.75 -40.52 -19.54
N THR A 328 -2.83 -41.66 -20.24
CA THR A 328 -1.67 -42.51 -20.57
C THR A 328 -1.45 -42.56 -22.07
N TYR A 329 -0.21 -42.32 -22.51
CA TYR A 329 0.26 -42.38 -23.88
C TYR A 329 1.28 -43.52 -23.99
N ALA A 330 1.08 -44.45 -24.91
CA ALA A 330 1.90 -45.65 -25.04
C ALA A 330 2.48 -45.82 -26.45
N GLY A 331 3.79 -46.06 -26.52
CA GLY A 331 4.51 -46.25 -27.77
C GLY A 331 4.81 -44.95 -28.51
N GLU A 332 5.67 -45.06 -29.53
CA GLU A 332 6.30 -43.89 -30.18
C GLU A 332 5.29 -42.89 -30.75
N ALA A 333 4.21 -43.37 -31.38
CA ALA A 333 3.22 -42.51 -32.01
C ALA A 333 2.47 -41.63 -31.00
N GLU A 334 1.97 -42.20 -29.90
CA GLU A 334 1.21 -41.47 -28.87
C GLU A 334 2.12 -40.55 -28.05
N ILE A 335 3.35 -40.96 -27.77
CA ILE A 335 4.34 -40.11 -27.08
C ILE A 335 4.72 -38.91 -27.96
N ARG A 336 4.86 -39.08 -29.28
CA ARG A 336 5.11 -37.95 -30.18
C ARG A 336 3.93 -36.97 -30.22
N GLU A 337 2.71 -37.46 -30.15
CA GLU A 337 1.52 -36.61 -30.03
C GLU A 337 1.54 -35.85 -28.69
N TRP A 338 1.84 -36.52 -27.58
CA TRP A 338 2.01 -35.88 -26.27
C TRP A 338 3.09 -34.79 -26.31
N ILE A 339 4.27 -35.07 -26.86
CA ILE A 339 5.35 -34.08 -27.03
C ILE A 339 4.86 -32.87 -27.84
N GLN A 340 4.17 -33.09 -28.95
CA GLN A 340 3.68 -31.98 -29.78
C GLN A 340 2.71 -31.09 -29.01
N VAL A 341 1.86 -31.65 -28.16
CA VAL A 341 0.94 -30.87 -27.34
C VAL A 341 1.69 -30.08 -26.26
N HIS A 342 2.58 -30.74 -25.52
CA HIS A 342 3.15 -30.20 -24.27
C HIS A 342 4.46 -29.42 -24.47
N LEU A 343 5.24 -29.72 -25.51
CA LEU A 343 6.48 -29.00 -25.83
C LEU A 343 6.21 -27.70 -26.63
N ILE A 344 5.07 -27.63 -27.33
CA ILE A 344 4.64 -26.42 -28.06
C ILE A 344 3.84 -25.47 -27.15
N ASN A 345 3.16 -25.99 -26.12
CA ASN A 345 2.32 -25.17 -25.26
C ASN A 345 2.15 -25.80 -23.85
N PRO A 346 2.52 -25.12 -22.75
CA PRO A 346 3.26 -23.85 -22.65
C PRO A 346 4.78 -24.02 -22.80
N LYS A 347 5.50 -22.92 -23.03
CA LYS A 347 6.98 -22.93 -22.99
C LYS A 347 7.44 -23.11 -21.55
N ILE A 348 7.82 -24.33 -21.19
CA ILE A 348 8.28 -24.67 -19.85
C ILE A 348 9.81 -24.74 -19.84
N LEU A 349 10.45 -23.91 -19.02
CA LEU A 349 11.83 -24.16 -18.61
C LEU A 349 11.80 -25.04 -17.35
N LEU A 350 12.26 -26.28 -17.49
CA LEU A 350 12.40 -27.20 -16.37
C LEU A 350 13.68 -26.89 -15.58
N THR A 351 13.50 -26.52 -14.31
CA THR A 351 14.59 -26.32 -13.35
C THR A 351 14.53 -27.41 -12.27
N PRO A 352 15.47 -28.37 -12.24
CA PRO A 352 15.54 -29.39 -11.21
C PRO A 352 15.72 -28.78 -9.81
N THR A 353 14.90 -29.19 -8.86
CA THR A 353 14.99 -28.77 -7.45
C THR A 353 15.44 -29.91 -6.52
N SER A 354 15.11 -31.17 -6.85
CA SER A 354 15.64 -32.36 -6.17
C SER A 354 15.53 -33.61 -7.05
N PHE A 355 16.40 -34.60 -6.83
CA PHE A 355 16.30 -35.92 -7.47
C PHE A 355 16.65 -37.04 -6.48
N ALA A 356 15.78 -38.03 -6.36
CA ALA A 356 15.98 -39.19 -5.48
C ALA A 356 15.54 -40.48 -6.18
N GLY A 357 16.50 -41.33 -6.53
CA GLY A 357 16.22 -42.60 -7.22
C GLY A 357 15.75 -42.37 -8.66
N ASP A 358 14.46 -42.52 -8.89
CA ASP A 358 13.74 -42.29 -10.15
C ASP A 358 12.90 -41.01 -10.15
N ARG A 359 12.78 -40.33 -9.00
CA ARG A 359 11.88 -39.18 -8.83
C ARG A 359 12.65 -37.87 -8.91
N LEU A 360 12.31 -37.06 -9.92
CA LEU A 360 12.74 -35.67 -10.09
C LEU A 360 11.61 -34.74 -9.64
N VAL A 361 11.91 -33.78 -8.78
CA VAL A 361 11.05 -32.61 -8.60
C VAL A 361 11.70 -31.46 -9.37
N ALA A 362 10.91 -30.81 -10.23
CA ALA A 362 11.36 -29.67 -11.00
C ALA A 362 10.27 -28.60 -11.02
N SER A 363 10.69 -27.34 -11.01
CA SER A 363 9.79 -26.21 -11.26
C SER A 363 9.78 -25.90 -12.76
N GLY A 364 8.59 -25.63 -13.29
CA GLY A 364 8.40 -25.15 -14.65
C GLY A 364 8.21 -23.64 -14.65
N ASP A 365 9.16 -22.90 -15.22
CA ASP A 365 8.98 -21.48 -15.49
C ASP A 365 8.38 -21.29 -16.89
N GLY A 366 7.17 -20.72 -16.96
CA GLY A 366 6.41 -20.50 -18.19
C GLY A 366 5.14 -19.66 -17.94
N ASP A 367 4.47 -19.21 -19.02
CA ASP A 367 3.22 -18.43 -18.97
C ASP A 367 2.03 -19.32 -18.57
N PHE A 368 2.06 -19.86 -17.34
CA PHE A 368 0.91 -20.54 -16.76
C PHE A 368 -0.04 -19.53 -16.11
N PRO A 369 -1.36 -19.63 -16.35
CA PRO A 369 -2.35 -18.86 -15.60
C PRO A 369 -2.30 -19.26 -14.12
N GLY A 370 -1.65 -18.47 -13.27
CA GLY A 370 -1.53 -18.73 -11.83
C GLY A 370 -0.12 -18.66 -11.24
N GLY A 371 0.93 -18.47 -12.05
CA GLY A 371 2.33 -18.39 -11.59
C GLY A 371 3.13 -19.67 -11.83
N PRO A 372 4.39 -19.75 -11.38
CA PRO A 372 5.25 -20.91 -11.60
C PRO A 372 4.66 -22.16 -10.92
N LEU A 373 4.68 -23.29 -11.63
CA LEU A 373 4.17 -24.57 -11.14
C LEU A 373 5.33 -25.51 -10.82
N SER A 374 5.18 -26.29 -9.75
CA SER A 374 6.11 -27.37 -9.40
C SER A 374 5.51 -28.71 -9.81
N PHE A 375 6.31 -29.51 -10.50
CA PHE A 375 5.91 -30.84 -10.97
C PHE A 375 6.86 -31.90 -10.41
N ALA A 376 6.31 -33.06 -10.13
CA ALA A 376 7.05 -34.27 -9.83
C ALA A 376 7.03 -35.16 -11.07
N PHE A 377 8.22 -35.49 -11.56
CA PHE A 377 8.44 -36.45 -12.63
C PHE A 377 9.00 -37.73 -12.03
N VAL A 378 8.41 -38.88 -12.33
CA VAL A 378 8.92 -40.20 -11.92
C VAL A 378 9.30 -40.99 -13.16
N PHE A 379 10.56 -41.41 -13.24
CA PHE A 379 11.18 -42.02 -14.42
C PHE A 379 11.49 -43.51 -14.24
N GLY A 380 10.82 -44.38 -15.00
CA GLY A 380 11.35 -45.71 -15.30
C GLY A 380 12.50 -45.57 -16.30
N ILE A 381 13.69 -46.06 -15.95
CA ILE A 381 14.89 -45.96 -16.80
C ILE A 381 15.50 -47.34 -17.00
N LYS A 382 15.81 -47.67 -18.25
CA LYS A 382 16.53 -48.87 -18.63
C LYS A 382 17.43 -48.58 -19.83
N ASP A 383 18.67 -49.04 -19.79
CA ASP A 383 19.64 -48.89 -20.88
C ASP A 383 19.77 -47.43 -21.37
N ASP A 384 19.81 -46.48 -20.43
CA ASP A 384 19.86 -45.02 -20.66
C ASP A 384 18.69 -44.43 -21.47
N GLN A 385 17.55 -45.12 -21.51
CA GLN A 385 16.29 -44.61 -22.06
C GLN A 385 15.17 -44.58 -21.01
N VAL A 386 14.21 -43.68 -21.21
CA VAL A 386 12.99 -43.62 -20.40
C VAL A 386 12.01 -44.68 -20.89
N THR A 387 11.65 -45.62 -20.01
CA THR A 387 10.61 -46.63 -20.25
C THR A 387 9.26 -46.16 -19.75
N ASP A 388 9.21 -45.38 -18.68
CA ASP A 388 7.98 -44.92 -18.07
C ASP A 388 8.18 -43.50 -17.52
N LEU A 389 7.23 -42.60 -17.74
CA LEU A 389 7.26 -41.25 -17.18
C LEU A 389 5.91 -40.94 -16.57
N ALA A 390 5.86 -40.60 -15.28
CA ALA A 390 4.67 -40.03 -14.64
C ALA A 390 4.91 -38.58 -14.25
N ILE A 391 3.96 -37.69 -14.58
CA ILE A 391 4.01 -36.25 -14.31
C ILE A 391 2.81 -35.89 -13.43
N ASP A 392 3.08 -35.42 -12.23
CA ASP A 392 2.05 -35.02 -11.26
C ASP A 392 2.37 -33.62 -10.71
N PRO A 393 1.38 -32.72 -10.53
CA PRO A 393 1.58 -31.47 -9.81
C PRO A 393 1.94 -31.73 -8.34
N VAL A 394 2.81 -30.90 -7.77
CA VAL A 394 3.29 -31.03 -6.38
C VAL A 394 2.50 -30.15 -5.42
#